data_AF-A0A330GA18-F1
#
_entry.id   AF-A0A330GA18-F1
#
_cell.length_a   1.000
_cell.length_b   1.000
_cell.length_c   1.000
_cell.angle_alpha   90.00
_cell.angle_beta   90.00
_cell.angle_gamma   90.00
#
_symmetry.space_group_name_H-M   'P 1'
#
loop_
_entity.id
_entity.type
_entity.pdbx_description
1 polymer ?
#
loop_
_entity_poly.entity_id
_entity_poly.type
_entity_poly.pdbx_seq_one_letter_code
_entity_poly.pdbx_strand_id
1 'polypeptide(L)'
;MEKQDLIDQLNEIEKLMRMSLPSEYKRFMIEKVKDTDSYEIQRANGDQLYVFNCFDLLERNNTYTIQEVEPDVLLIGQDGDLGYFLNLRKGTDEIYSLDLGALGSLDMDKESNSIFML
;
A
#
# COMPACT_ATOMS: atom_id res chain seq x y z
N MET A 1 18.96 -7.00 -0.10
CA MET A 1 18.78 -5.53 -0.07
C MET A 1 19.09 -5.03 1.33
N GLU A 2 19.77 -3.90 1.48
CA GLU A 2 20.09 -3.38 2.82
C GLU A 2 18.91 -2.58 3.40
N LYS A 3 18.83 -2.50 4.74
CA LYS A 3 17.79 -1.72 5.41
C LYS A 3 17.80 -0.24 4.98
N GLN A 4 18.97 0.31 4.67
CA GLN A 4 19.10 1.70 4.24
C GLN A 4 18.43 1.92 2.87
N ASP A 5 18.59 0.97 1.93
CA ASP A 5 17.96 1.03 0.61
C ASP A 5 16.44 1.12 0.71
N LEU A 6 15.84 0.33 1.62
CA LEU A 6 14.40 0.38 1.90
C LEU A 6 13.96 1.75 2.42
N ILE A 7 14.72 2.32 3.36
CA ILE A 7 14.42 3.63 3.92
C ILE A 7 14.51 4.71 2.84
N ASP A 8 15.56 4.67 2.03
CA ASP A 8 15.77 5.63 0.96
C ASP A 8 14.65 5.54 -0.09
N GLN A 9 14.25 4.33 -0.47
CA GLN A 9 13.11 4.11 -1.38
C GLN A 9 11.79 4.63 -0.81
N LEU A 10 11.49 4.36 0.47
CA LEU A 10 10.28 4.89 1.12
C LEU A 10 10.30 6.43 1.16
N ASN A 11 11.46 7.04 1.41
CA ASN A 11 11.60 8.50 1.38
C ASN A 11 11.41 9.07 -0.04
N GLU A 12 11.88 8.38 -1.09
CA GLU A 12 11.63 8.79 -2.47
C GLU A 12 10.15 8.72 -2.84
N ILE A 13 9.43 7.69 -2.39
CA ILE A 13 7.96 7.61 -2.55
C ILE A 13 7.29 8.81 -1.89
N GLU A 14 7.65 9.13 -0.64
CA GLU A 14 7.09 10.28 0.08
C GLU A 14 7.35 11.60 -0.67
N LYS A 15 8.56 11.78 -1.23
CA LYS A 15 8.91 12.98 -2.02
C LYS A 15 8.09 13.08 -3.30
N LEU A 16 7.93 11.97 -4.03
CA LEU A 16 7.20 11.94 -5.30
C LEU A 16 5.70 12.17 -5.07
N MET A 17 5.13 11.53 -4.05
CA MET A 17 3.74 11.70 -3.64
C MET A 17 3.47 13.05 -2.96
N ARG A 18 4.53 13.74 -2.49
CA ARG A 18 4.45 14.96 -1.67
C ARG A 18 3.60 14.77 -0.41
N MET A 19 3.58 13.55 0.12
CA MET A 19 2.83 13.13 1.30
C MET A 19 3.66 12.15 2.13
N SER A 20 3.41 12.11 3.43
CA SER A 20 4.10 11.17 4.31
C SER A 20 3.42 9.81 4.31
N LEU A 21 4.21 8.76 4.26
CA LEU A 21 3.76 7.39 4.49
C LEU A 21 3.50 7.21 6.00
N PRO A 22 2.41 6.51 6.35
CA PRO A 22 2.11 6.17 7.73
C PRO A 22 3.24 5.40 8.42
N SER A 23 3.37 5.61 9.73
CA SER A 23 4.54 5.18 10.47
C SER A 23 4.61 3.67 10.66
N GLU A 24 3.46 3.01 10.89
CA GLU A 24 3.42 1.57 11.04
C GLU A 24 3.60 0.89 9.69
N TYR A 25 3.08 1.46 8.60
CA TYR A 25 3.35 0.98 7.25
C TYR A 25 4.84 0.97 6.92
N LYS A 26 5.56 2.06 7.20
CA LYS A 26 7.03 2.11 7.01
C LYS A 26 7.74 1.05 7.84
N ARG A 27 7.34 0.88 9.11
CA ARG A 27 7.87 -0.17 9.98
C ARG A 27 7.61 -1.56 9.39
N PHE A 28 6.41 -1.81 8.89
CA PHE A 28 6.03 -3.08 8.27
C PHE A 28 6.89 -3.40 7.06
N MET A 29 7.12 -2.43 6.16
CA MET A 29 8.01 -2.61 5.00
C MET A 29 9.42 -3.04 5.42
N ILE A 30 9.97 -2.38 6.43
CA ILE A 30 11.33 -2.64 6.91
C ILE A 30 11.45 -3.97 7.68
N GLU A 31 10.43 -4.34 8.46
CA GLU A 31 10.50 -5.48 9.38
C GLU A 31 9.92 -6.78 8.81
N LYS A 32 8.99 -6.70 7.86
CA LYS A 32 8.25 -7.85 7.32
C LYS A 32 8.56 -8.11 5.87
N VAL A 33 8.40 -7.12 5.00
CA VAL A 33 8.63 -7.29 3.55
C VAL A 33 10.12 -7.43 3.24
N LYS A 34 10.97 -6.53 3.78
CA LYS A 34 12.43 -6.60 3.63
C LYS A 34 12.84 -6.74 2.15
N ASP A 35 13.54 -7.81 1.81
CA ASP A 35 14.09 -8.12 0.50
C ASP A 35 13.26 -9.13 -0.30
N THR A 36 12.02 -9.42 0.13
CA THR A 36 11.09 -10.23 -0.66
C THR A 36 10.30 -9.37 -1.63
N ASP A 37 9.98 -9.92 -2.81
CA ASP A 37 9.19 -9.22 -3.83
C ASP A 37 7.78 -8.85 -3.34
N SER A 38 7.23 -9.70 -2.46
CA SER A 38 5.96 -9.45 -1.78
C SER A 38 5.93 -10.11 -0.41
N TYR A 39 5.01 -9.64 0.44
CA TYR A 39 4.68 -10.27 1.71
C TYR A 39 3.21 -10.67 1.72
N GLU A 40 2.94 -11.95 1.96
CA GLU A 40 1.58 -12.49 2.03
C GLU A 40 1.01 -12.32 3.43
N ILE A 41 -0.16 -11.70 3.53
CA ILE A 41 -0.99 -11.63 4.72
C ILE A 41 -2.20 -12.54 4.50
N GLN A 42 -2.30 -13.59 5.30
CA GLN A 42 -3.49 -14.45 5.34
C GLN A 42 -4.52 -13.83 6.28
N ARG A 43 -5.64 -13.41 5.72
CA ARG A 43 -6.71 -12.74 6.47
C ARG A 43 -7.62 -13.75 7.16
N ALA A 44 -8.29 -13.30 8.23
CA ALA A 44 -9.16 -14.16 9.05
C ALA A 44 -10.38 -14.73 8.28
N ASN A 45 -10.83 -14.04 7.22
CA ASN A 45 -11.92 -14.46 6.36
C ASN A 45 -11.49 -15.50 5.30
N GLY A 46 -10.20 -15.81 5.18
CA GLY A 46 -9.64 -16.75 4.21
C GLY A 46 -8.99 -16.09 2.99
N ASP A 47 -9.14 -14.77 2.83
CA ASP A 47 -8.55 -14.01 1.72
C ASP A 47 -7.04 -13.83 1.89
N GLN A 48 -6.35 -13.53 0.79
CA GLN A 48 -4.89 -13.40 0.75
C GLN A 48 -4.49 -12.03 0.21
N LEU A 49 -3.90 -11.20 1.06
CA LEU A 49 -3.32 -9.95 0.61
C LEU A 49 -1.83 -10.13 0.29
N TYR A 50 -1.47 -9.89 -0.96
CA TYR A 50 -0.07 -9.76 -1.36
C TYR A 50 0.36 -8.29 -1.28
N VAL A 51 1.08 -7.95 -0.21
CA VAL A 51 1.68 -6.62 -0.03
C VAL A 51 2.92 -6.50 -0.90
N PHE A 52 2.99 -5.44 -1.71
CA PHE A 52 4.12 -5.22 -2.61
C PHE A 52 5.38 -4.80 -1.86
N ASN A 53 6.53 -5.10 -2.45
CA ASN A 53 7.76 -4.44 -2.05
C ASN A 53 7.70 -2.93 -2.35
N CYS A 54 8.35 -2.10 -1.54
CA CYS A 54 8.39 -0.66 -1.75
C CYS A 54 9.02 -0.25 -3.08
N PHE A 55 9.86 -1.10 -3.68
CA PHE A 55 10.43 -0.83 -5.01
C PHE A 55 9.38 -0.92 -6.13
N ASP A 56 8.33 -1.71 -5.94
CA ASP A 56 7.28 -1.91 -6.95
C ASP A 56 6.10 -0.96 -6.78
N LEU A 57 5.96 -0.30 -5.61
CA LEU A 57 4.79 0.54 -5.30
C LEU A 57 4.52 1.59 -6.39
N LEU A 58 5.54 2.30 -6.83
CA LEU A 58 5.38 3.36 -7.84
C LEU A 58 4.97 2.79 -9.21
N GLU A 59 5.58 1.68 -9.63
CA GLU A 59 5.25 1.01 -10.90
C GLU A 59 3.80 0.50 -10.88
N ARG A 60 3.40 -0.16 -9.79
CA ARG A 60 2.04 -0.69 -9.62
C ARG A 60 1.00 0.42 -9.60
N ASN A 61 1.24 1.48 -8.85
CA ASN A 61 0.34 2.63 -8.82
C ASN A 61 0.21 3.32 -10.19
N ASN A 62 1.31 3.43 -10.94
CA ASN A 62 1.27 3.96 -12.30
C ASN A 62 0.51 3.04 -13.27
N THR A 63 0.71 1.72 -13.16
CA THR A 63 0.04 0.73 -14.01
C THR A 63 -1.49 0.80 -13.90
N TYR A 64 -2.00 1.01 -12.67
CA TYR A 64 -3.43 1.17 -12.41
C TYR A 64 -3.89 2.63 -12.42
N THR A 65 -3.03 3.57 -12.83
CA THR A 65 -3.34 5.02 -12.91
C THR A 65 -3.94 5.58 -11.61
N ILE A 66 -3.50 5.06 -10.45
CA ILE A 66 -4.15 5.33 -9.15
C ILE A 66 -4.23 6.83 -8.87
N GLN A 67 -3.11 7.54 -9.03
CA GLN A 67 -3.06 8.97 -8.71
C GLN A 67 -3.79 9.86 -9.73
N GLU A 68 -4.15 9.36 -10.91
CA GLU A 68 -4.98 10.13 -11.85
C GLU A 68 -6.44 10.18 -11.39
N VAL A 69 -6.89 9.15 -10.67
CA VAL A 69 -8.26 8.98 -10.21
C VAL A 69 -8.40 9.40 -8.74
N GLU A 70 -7.50 8.90 -7.88
CA GLU A 70 -7.45 9.12 -6.44
C GLU A 70 -6.04 9.61 -6.03
N PRO A 71 -5.74 10.91 -6.18
CA PRO A 71 -4.38 11.46 -6.04
C PRO A 71 -3.77 11.31 -4.64
N ASP A 72 -4.62 11.16 -3.62
CA ASP A 72 -4.23 11.09 -2.22
C ASP A 72 -4.09 9.65 -1.72
N VAL A 73 -4.33 8.66 -2.58
CA VAL A 73 -4.37 7.25 -2.24
C VAL A 73 -3.17 6.52 -2.84
N LEU A 74 -2.64 5.54 -2.12
CA LEU A 74 -1.54 4.69 -2.57
C LEU A 74 -1.96 3.22 -2.53
N LEU A 75 -1.91 2.52 -3.66
CA LEU A 75 -2.06 1.07 -3.73
C LEU A 75 -0.83 0.39 -3.14
N ILE A 76 -1.04 -0.51 -2.18
CA ILE A 76 0.03 -1.17 -1.42
C ILE A 76 0.07 -2.69 -1.60
N GLY A 77 -0.98 -3.27 -2.15
CA GLY A 77 -1.09 -4.71 -2.37
C GLY A 77 -2.40 -5.08 -3.04
N GLN A 78 -2.56 -6.36 -3.35
CA GLN A 78 -3.76 -6.86 -4.02
C GLN A 78 -4.10 -8.30 -3.63
N ASP A 79 -5.37 -8.67 -3.79
CA ASP A 79 -5.89 -10.04 -3.89
C ASP A 79 -6.69 -10.15 -5.19
N GLY A 80 -6.10 -10.70 -6.24
CA GLY A 80 -6.70 -10.64 -7.59
C GLY A 80 -6.94 -9.19 -8.03
N ASP A 81 -8.20 -8.86 -8.30
CA ASP A 81 -8.65 -7.52 -8.71
C ASP A 81 -8.95 -6.59 -7.51
N LEU A 82 -8.93 -7.11 -6.28
CA LEU A 82 -9.14 -6.32 -5.07
C LEU A 82 -7.84 -5.61 -4.67
N GLY A 83 -7.81 -4.29 -4.84
CA GLY A 83 -6.69 -3.45 -4.40
C GLY A 83 -6.80 -3.08 -2.92
N TYR A 84 -5.65 -2.97 -2.25
CA TYR A 84 -5.54 -2.47 -0.88
C TYR A 84 -4.75 -1.18 -0.84
N PHE A 85 -5.20 -0.23 -0.04
CA PHE A 85 -4.82 1.17 -0.17
C PHE A 85 -4.52 1.85 1.17
N LEU A 86 -3.63 2.83 1.12
CA LEU A 86 -3.44 3.83 2.17
C LEU A 86 -4.02 5.17 1.72
N ASN A 87 -4.68 5.88 2.63
CA ASN A 87 -5.05 7.28 2.41
C ASN A 87 -3.97 8.21 2.99
N LEU A 88 -3.09 8.72 2.13
CA LEU A 88 -1.95 9.52 2.54
C LEU A 88 -2.35 10.91 3.02
N ARG A 89 -3.47 11.46 2.54
CA ARG A 89 -4.00 12.75 3.02
C ARG A 89 -4.49 12.68 4.46
N LYS A 90 -5.06 11.55 4.88
CA LYS A 90 -5.41 11.32 6.30
C LYS A 90 -4.16 11.14 7.17
N GLY A 91 -3.08 10.59 6.61
CA GLY A 91 -1.85 10.29 7.34
C GLY A 91 -2.03 9.22 8.43
N THR A 92 -3.12 8.44 8.36
CA THR A 92 -3.41 7.33 9.27
C THR A 92 -2.87 6.03 8.69
N ASP A 93 -2.57 5.06 9.56
CA ASP A 93 -2.20 3.69 9.15
C ASP A 93 -3.42 2.83 8.73
N GLU A 94 -4.57 3.48 8.51
CA GLU A 94 -5.80 2.79 8.08
C GLU A 94 -5.63 2.20 6.69
N ILE A 95 -6.16 0.98 6.54
CA ILE A 95 -6.11 0.22 5.30
C ILE A 95 -7.52 0.18 4.73
N TYR A 96 -7.60 0.47 3.44
CA TYR A 96 -8.82 0.44 2.67
C TYR A 96 -8.72 -0.59 1.56
N SER A 97 -9.84 -1.10 1.06
CA SER A 97 -9.88 -1.94 -0.13
C SER A 97 -10.94 -1.48 -1.11
N LEU A 98 -10.70 -1.74 -2.38
CA LEU A 98 -11.66 -1.51 -3.45
C LEU A 98 -11.28 -2.38 -4.65
N ASP A 99 -12.29 -2.87 -5.37
CA ASP A 99 -12.10 -3.49 -6.68
C ASP A 99 -11.45 -2.47 -7.62
N LEU A 100 -10.32 -2.82 -8.22
CA LEU A 100 -9.56 -1.92 -9.11
C LEU A 100 -10.39 -1.46 -10.32
N GLY A 101 -11.34 -2.28 -10.78
CA GLY A 101 -12.29 -1.91 -11.84
C GLY A 101 -13.36 -0.89 -11.41
N ALA A 102 -13.51 -0.64 -10.10
CA ALA A 102 -14.44 0.32 -9.53
C ALA A 102 -13.78 1.64 -9.09
N LEU A 103 -12.46 1.78 -9.24
CA LEU A 103 -11.71 2.97 -8.85
C LEU A 103 -12.29 4.25 -9.47
N GLY A 104 -12.53 5.27 -8.65
CA GLY A 104 -13.16 6.54 -9.06
C GLY A 104 -14.66 6.49 -9.28
N SER A 105 -15.29 5.32 -9.13
CA SER A 105 -16.74 5.14 -9.26
C SER A 105 -17.42 4.83 -7.94
N LEU A 106 -16.75 4.09 -7.05
CA LEU A 106 -17.25 3.70 -5.73
C LEU A 106 -16.30 4.14 -4.63
N ASP A 107 -16.85 4.31 -3.43
CA ASP A 107 -16.08 4.57 -2.22
C ASP A 107 -15.31 3.31 -1.79
N MET A 108 -14.12 3.49 -1.22
CA MET A 108 -13.32 2.39 -0.68
C MET A 108 -13.83 1.93 0.68
N ASP A 109 -13.81 0.61 0.92
CA ASP A 109 -14.18 0.01 2.20
C ASP A 109 -13.00 0.04 3.16
N LYS A 110 -13.27 0.29 4.46
CA LYS A 110 -12.23 0.28 5.49
C LYS A 110 -12.03 -1.14 6.00
N GLU A 111 -10.82 -1.66 5.85
CA GLU A 111 -10.45 -3.03 6.23
C GLU A 111 -9.78 -3.12 7.59
N SER A 112 -8.93 -2.15 7.94
CA SER A 112 -8.22 -2.17 9.22
C SER A 112 -7.72 -0.79 9.63
N ASN A 113 -7.29 -0.66 10.89
CA ASN A 113 -6.62 0.54 11.41
C ASN A 113 -5.10 0.50 11.23
N SER A 114 -4.54 -0.65 10.83
CA SER A 114 -3.11 -0.86 10.62
C SER A 114 -2.87 -2.09 9.76
N ILE A 115 -1.80 -2.07 8.97
CA ILE A 115 -1.31 -3.24 8.23
C ILE A 115 -0.93 -4.42 9.15
N PHE A 116 -0.57 -4.17 10.42
CA PHE A 116 -0.29 -5.23 11.40
C PHE A 116 -1.55 -5.92 11.94
N MET A 117 -2.73 -5.33 11.70
CA MET A 117 -4.03 -5.82 12.15
C MET A 117 -4.88 -6.35 10.98
N LEU A 118 -4.26 -6.62 9.83
CA LEU A 118 -4.91 -7.28 8.69
C LEU A 118 -4.87 -8.81 8.82
#